data_AF-A0A528I0H5-F1
#
_entry.id   AF-A0A528I0H5-F1
#
_cell.length_a   1.000
_cell.length_b   1.000
_cell.length_c   1.000
_cell.angle_alpha   90.00
_cell.angle_beta   90.00
_cell.angle_gamma   90.00
#
_symmetry.space_group_name_H-M   'P 1'
#
loop_
_entity.id
_entity.type
_entity.pdbx_description
1 polymer ?
#
loop_
_entity_poly.entity_id
_entity_poly.type
_entity_poly.pdbx_seq_one_letter_code
_entity_poly.pdbx_strand_id
1 'polypeptide(L)'
;LWVAETVLRKHGRPLKARALVNYGIEDGLFPATGLSRTPQKSMQARLSIDILNNTSSIFVRTSRGTFFLRDLLPSNPTDEQAELQVYTAERHAPRPSAEMVLCVPRRVCERFLDFQGIGHIGVENPLESLQDDQFEYIARVLAETDDASKQVVTYTVIQHQSKILSFRRGLYNRAANFLRGAHCVGFGGHVNEADRDLFSRYDLGIRQNAAREISEELLLPNGRPY
;
A
#
# COMPACT_ATOMS: atom_id res chain seq x y z
N LEU A 1 2.13 -18.39 -19.63
CA LEU A 1 0.72 -18.81 -19.41
C LEU A 1 0.21 -19.70 -20.53
N TRP A 2 0.99 -19.91 -21.60
CA TRP A 2 0.66 -20.80 -22.73
C TRP A 2 0.11 -22.18 -22.32
N VAL A 3 0.71 -22.89 -21.35
CA VAL A 3 0.16 -24.19 -20.88
C VAL A 3 -1.32 -24.09 -20.45
N ALA A 4 -1.68 -23.02 -19.72
CA ALA A 4 -3.06 -22.83 -19.29
C ALA A 4 -3.99 -22.54 -20.48
N GLU A 5 -3.52 -21.76 -21.46
CA GLU A 5 -4.26 -21.48 -22.69
C GLU A 5 -4.51 -22.75 -23.50
N THR A 6 -3.46 -23.55 -23.74
CA THR A 6 -3.54 -24.82 -24.47
C THR A 6 -4.53 -25.78 -23.82
N VAL A 7 -4.44 -25.96 -22.50
CA VAL A 7 -5.32 -26.86 -21.75
C VAL A 7 -6.77 -26.34 -21.78
N LEU A 8 -7.00 -25.04 -21.56
CA LEU A 8 -8.36 -24.49 -21.59
C LEU A 8 -8.99 -24.60 -22.99
N ARG A 9 -8.21 -24.31 -24.04
CA ARG A 9 -8.68 -24.42 -25.43
C ARG A 9 -8.98 -25.87 -25.80
N LYS A 10 -8.17 -26.84 -25.34
CA LYS A 10 -8.39 -28.27 -25.54
C LYS A 10 -9.65 -28.78 -24.85
N HIS A 11 -9.90 -28.36 -23.61
CA HIS A 11 -11.03 -28.86 -22.81
C HIS A 11 -12.33 -28.09 -23.00
N GLY A 12 -12.29 -26.85 -23.51
CA GLY A 12 -13.48 -26.07 -23.83
C GLY A 12 -14.39 -25.76 -22.63
N ARG A 13 -13.89 -25.88 -21.40
CA ARG A 13 -14.65 -25.63 -20.16
C ARG A 13 -13.81 -24.92 -19.11
N PRO A 14 -14.43 -24.22 -18.13
CA PRO A 14 -13.71 -23.61 -17.02
C PRO A 14 -12.99 -24.66 -16.16
N LEU A 15 -11.75 -24.38 -15.77
CA LEU A 15 -10.93 -25.31 -15.00
C LEU A 15 -10.30 -24.65 -13.79
N LYS A 16 -10.21 -25.40 -12.69
CA LYS A 16 -9.43 -25.01 -11.51
C LYS A 16 -7.93 -25.07 -11.83
N ALA A 17 -7.13 -24.23 -11.17
CA ALA A 17 -5.68 -24.22 -11.36
C ALA A 17 -5.00 -25.58 -11.16
N ARG A 18 -5.52 -26.42 -10.26
CA ARG A 18 -5.04 -27.80 -10.07
C ARG A 18 -5.29 -28.67 -11.30
N ALA A 19 -6.48 -28.57 -11.91
CA ALA A 19 -6.79 -29.32 -13.12
C ALA A 19 -5.94 -28.85 -14.30
N LEU A 20 -5.72 -27.54 -14.44
CA LEU A 20 -4.82 -26.98 -15.47
C LEU A 20 -3.41 -27.55 -15.40
N VAL A 21 -2.88 -27.69 -14.17
CA VAL A 21 -1.56 -28.28 -13.97
C VAL A 21 -1.57 -29.78 -14.22
N ASN A 22 -2.56 -30.52 -13.73
CA ASN A 22 -2.63 -31.96 -13.94
C ASN A 22 -2.69 -32.31 -15.43
N TYR A 23 -3.61 -31.68 -16.18
CA TYR A 23 -3.71 -31.89 -17.63
C TYR A 23 -2.45 -31.45 -18.37
N GLY A 24 -1.81 -30.35 -17.94
CA GLY A 24 -0.54 -29.93 -18.52
C GLY A 24 0.62 -30.92 -18.26
N ILE A 25 0.60 -31.65 -17.15
CA ILE A 25 1.58 -32.72 -16.87
C ILE A 25 1.27 -33.95 -17.72
N GLU A 26 0.01 -34.37 -17.77
CA GLU A 26 -0.45 -35.51 -18.58
C GLU A 26 -0.15 -35.30 -20.07
N ASP A 27 -0.32 -34.07 -20.57
CA ASP A 27 -0.05 -33.69 -21.96
C ASP A 27 1.44 -33.38 -22.23
N GLY A 28 2.33 -33.53 -21.23
CA GLY A 28 3.76 -33.27 -21.39
C GLY A 28 4.10 -31.81 -21.71
N LEU A 29 3.22 -30.86 -21.37
CA LEU A 29 3.36 -29.44 -21.70
C LEU A 29 4.31 -28.69 -20.76
N PHE A 30 4.75 -29.33 -19.68
CA PHE A 30 5.74 -28.76 -18.77
C PHE A 30 7.15 -29.24 -19.10
N PRO A 31 8.16 -28.36 -18.97
CA PRO A 31 9.55 -28.75 -19.18
C PRO A 31 10.00 -29.83 -18.17
N ALA A 32 10.87 -30.74 -18.61
CA ALA A 32 11.37 -31.88 -17.83
C ALA A 32 12.09 -31.49 -16.53
N THR A 33 12.54 -30.23 -16.43
CA THR A 33 13.15 -29.65 -15.24
C THR A 33 12.26 -28.56 -14.63
N GLY A 34 11.92 -28.70 -13.35
CA GLY A 34 11.59 -27.55 -12.50
C GLY A 34 10.11 -27.17 -12.37
N LEU A 35 9.23 -28.11 -12.01
CA LEU A 35 7.98 -27.72 -11.34
C LEU A 35 8.28 -27.31 -9.90
N SER A 36 7.77 -26.14 -9.50
CA SER A 36 7.78 -25.73 -8.09
C SER A 36 7.10 -26.78 -7.19
N ARG A 37 7.35 -26.76 -5.88
CA ARG A 37 6.69 -27.67 -4.93
C ARG A 37 5.15 -27.58 -4.92
N THR A 38 4.58 -26.46 -5.36
CA THR A 38 3.12 -26.24 -5.42
C THR A 38 2.70 -25.59 -6.74
N PRO A 39 2.84 -26.31 -7.88
CA PRO A 39 2.67 -25.75 -9.23
C PRO A 39 1.27 -25.15 -9.46
N GLN A 40 0.24 -25.73 -8.85
CA GLN A 40 -1.13 -25.22 -8.87
C GLN A 40 -1.28 -23.85 -8.21
N LYS A 41 -0.55 -23.56 -7.12
CA LYS A 41 -0.56 -22.24 -6.46
C LYS A 41 0.12 -21.20 -7.34
N SER A 42 1.25 -21.57 -7.95
CA SER A 42 1.96 -20.71 -8.90
C SER A 42 1.12 -20.42 -10.15
N MET A 43 0.44 -21.43 -10.70
CA MET A 43 -0.48 -21.27 -11.83
C MET A 43 -1.62 -20.31 -11.48
N GLN A 44 -2.28 -20.54 -10.33
CA GLN A 44 -3.36 -19.69 -9.84
C GLN A 44 -2.91 -18.24 -9.65
N ALA A 45 -1.75 -18.02 -9.04
CA ALA A 45 -1.21 -16.68 -8.80
C ALA A 45 -0.93 -15.95 -10.12
N ARG A 46 -0.25 -16.61 -11.07
CA ARG A 46 0.09 -16.02 -12.37
C ARG A 46 -1.16 -15.62 -13.17
N LEU A 47 -2.16 -16.51 -13.25
CA LEU A 47 -3.43 -16.21 -13.92
C LEU A 47 -4.18 -15.08 -13.21
N SER A 48 -4.18 -15.06 -11.88
CA SER A 48 -4.86 -14.02 -11.11
C SER A 48 -4.22 -12.65 -11.28
N ILE A 49 -2.89 -12.58 -11.31
CA ILE A 49 -2.14 -11.33 -11.55
C ILE A 49 -2.36 -10.83 -12.98
N ASP A 50 -2.35 -11.74 -13.97
CA ASP A 50 -2.61 -11.38 -15.36
C ASP A 50 -4.00 -10.77 -15.54
N ILE A 51 -5.04 -11.41 -14.99
CA ILE A 51 -6.41 -10.90 -15.00
C ILE A 51 -6.53 -9.57 -14.22
N LEU A 52 -5.78 -9.43 -13.12
CA LEU A 52 -5.83 -8.23 -12.28
C LEU A 52 -5.20 -7.00 -12.96
N ASN A 53 -4.05 -7.20 -13.61
CA ASN A 53 -3.26 -6.11 -14.19
C ASN A 53 -3.65 -5.81 -15.64
N ASN A 54 -4.33 -6.74 -16.31
CA ASN A 54 -4.71 -6.61 -17.71
C ASN A 54 -6.22 -6.83 -17.90
N THR A 55 -6.96 -5.73 -18.06
CA THR A 55 -8.42 -5.75 -18.30
C THR A 55 -8.79 -6.50 -19.59
N SER A 56 -7.90 -6.53 -20.58
CA SER A 56 -8.06 -7.26 -21.84
C SER A 56 -7.36 -8.62 -21.85
N SER A 57 -7.02 -9.19 -20.68
CA SER A 57 -6.47 -10.54 -20.59
C SER A 57 -7.35 -11.55 -21.31
N ILE A 58 -6.73 -12.48 -22.05
CA ILE A 58 -7.40 -13.61 -22.69
C ILE A 58 -8.03 -14.56 -21.67
N PHE A 59 -7.58 -14.49 -20.41
CA PHE A 59 -8.13 -15.29 -19.32
C PHE A 59 -9.22 -14.51 -18.60
N VAL A 60 -10.23 -15.24 -18.14
CA VAL A 60 -11.28 -14.77 -17.24
C VAL A 60 -11.39 -15.70 -16.06
N ARG A 61 -11.96 -15.20 -14.97
CA ARG A 61 -12.32 -16.02 -13.82
C ARG A 61 -13.83 -16.24 -13.88
N THR A 62 -14.29 -17.48 -13.73
CA THR A 62 -15.73 -17.82 -13.70
C THR A 62 -16.22 -18.08 -12.28
N SER A 63 -15.33 -18.49 -11.38
CA SER A 63 -15.59 -18.60 -9.95
C SER A 63 -14.27 -18.59 -9.17
N ARG A 64 -14.32 -18.67 -7.84
CA ARG A 64 -13.13 -18.65 -6.98
C ARG A 64 -12.11 -19.74 -7.37
N GLY A 65 -11.02 -19.32 -8.01
CA GLY A 65 -9.92 -20.21 -8.43
C GLY A 65 -10.19 -21.01 -9.71
N THR A 66 -11.26 -20.70 -10.44
CA THR A 66 -11.63 -21.33 -11.72
C THR A 66 -11.42 -20.34 -12.86
N PHE A 67 -10.71 -20.77 -13.89
CA PHE A 67 -10.27 -19.93 -14.99
C PHE A 67 -10.82 -20.44 -16.31
N PHE A 68 -11.06 -19.53 -17.24
CA PHE A 68 -11.51 -19.83 -18.60
C PHE A 68 -10.95 -18.84 -19.62
N LEU A 69 -11.22 -19.05 -20.91
CA LEU A 69 -10.80 -18.15 -21.98
C LEU A 69 -11.94 -17.21 -22.37
N ARG A 70 -11.59 -15.94 -22.58
CA ARG A 70 -12.53 -14.87 -22.90
C ARG A 70 -13.19 -15.05 -24.26
N ASP A 71 -12.44 -15.53 -25.25
CA ASP A 71 -12.93 -15.78 -26.61
C ASP A 71 -13.91 -16.97 -26.70
N LEU A 72 -13.87 -17.87 -25.71
CA LEU A 72 -14.78 -19.01 -25.60
C LEU A 72 -16.02 -18.71 -24.74
N LEU A 73 -16.18 -17.49 -24.23
CA LEU A 73 -17.39 -17.09 -23.51
C LEU A 73 -18.56 -16.90 -24.49
N PRO A 74 -19.76 -17.41 -24.18
CA PRO A 74 -20.94 -17.16 -24.99
C PRO A 74 -21.32 -15.68 -24.93
N SER A 75 -21.57 -15.07 -26.09
CA SER A 75 -22.02 -13.67 -26.18
C SER A 75 -23.38 -13.43 -25.54
N ASN A 76 -24.23 -14.46 -25.50
CA ASN A 76 -25.54 -14.48 -24.85
C ASN A 76 -25.62 -15.74 -23.96
N PRO A 77 -25.41 -15.63 -22.64
CA PRO A 77 -25.53 -16.79 -21.75
C PRO A 77 -26.99 -17.21 -21.62
N THR A 78 -27.30 -18.47 -21.96
CA THR A 78 -28.57 -19.12 -21.61
C THR A 78 -28.62 -19.43 -20.10
N ASP A 79 -29.80 -19.71 -19.53
CA ASP A 79 -29.94 -20.05 -18.10
C ASP A 79 -29.08 -21.26 -17.68
N GLU A 80 -28.81 -22.21 -18.58
CA GLU A 80 -27.90 -23.34 -18.35
C GLU A 80 -26.41 -22.96 -18.29
N GLN A 81 -26.04 -21.73 -18.70
CA GLN A 81 -24.67 -21.21 -18.79
C GLN A 81 -24.37 -20.13 -17.75
N ALA A 82 -25.21 -19.97 -16.74
CA ALA A 82 -25.01 -18.99 -15.66
C ALA A 82 -23.63 -19.11 -14.97
N GLU A 83 -23.03 -20.32 -14.96
CA GLU A 83 -21.69 -20.56 -14.41
C GLU A 83 -20.53 -19.97 -15.25
N LEU A 84 -20.79 -19.49 -16.47
CA LEU A 84 -19.80 -18.88 -17.36
C LEU A 84 -19.71 -17.35 -17.23
N GLN A 85 -20.39 -16.74 -16.26
CA GLN A 85 -20.26 -15.31 -16.02
C GLN A 85 -18.87 -14.92 -15.49
N VAL A 86 -18.41 -13.73 -15.88
CA VAL A 86 -17.13 -13.19 -15.40
C VAL A 86 -17.25 -12.87 -13.90
N TYR A 87 -16.61 -13.70 -13.09
CA TYR A 87 -16.51 -13.51 -11.65
C TYR A 87 -15.41 -12.48 -11.35
N THR A 88 -15.85 -11.28 -10.96
CA THR A 88 -14.99 -10.27 -10.36
C THR A 88 -14.97 -10.50 -8.85
N ALA A 89 -13.82 -10.89 -8.30
CA ALA A 89 -13.69 -11.05 -6.86
C ALA A 89 -13.80 -9.68 -6.18
N GLU A 90 -14.66 -9.57 -5.16
CA GLU A 90 -14.70 -8.39 -4.30
C GLU A 90 -13.31 -8.13 -3.71
N ARG A 91 -12.83 -6.89 -3.85
CA ARG A 91 -11.57 -6.48 -3.25
C ARG A 91 -11.80 -6.33 -1.76
N HIS A 92 -11.30 -7.28 -0.98
CA HIS A 92 -11.03 -7.03 0.43
C HIS A 92 -9.86 -6.04 0.51
N ALA A 93 -10.18 -4.75 0.47
CA ALA A 93 -9.23 -3.75 0.91
C ALA A 93 -8.90 -4.02 2.38
N PRO A 94 -7.66 -3.82 2.82
CA PRO A 94 -7.38 -3.69 4.24
C PRO A 94 -8.40 -2.72 4.84
N ARG A 95 -8.97 -3.04 6.00
CA ARG A 95 -9.77 -2.04 6.72
C ARG A 95 -8.91 -0.77 6.81
N PRO A 96 -9.43 0.42 6.47
CA PRO A 96 -8.70 1.65 6.66
C PRO A 96 -8.16 1.66 8.08
N SER A 97 -6.88 1.96 8.27
CA SER A 97 -6.36 2.12 9.62
C SER A 97 -7.23 3.15 10.33
N ALA A 98 -7.70 2.86 11.54
CA ALA A 98 -8.42 3.82 12.39
C ALA A 98 -7.50 4.97 12.89
N GLU A 99 -6.31 5.11 12.31
CA GLU A 99 -5.37 6.18 12.58
C GLU A 99 -5.94 7.50 12.06
N MET A 100 -6.17 8.40 13.00
CA MET A 100 -6.60 9.77 12.77
C MET A 100 -5.35 10.65 12.84
N VAL A 101 -5.07 11.40 11.79
CA VAL A 101 -3.86 12.22 11.67
C VAL A 101 -4.21 13.70 11.67
N LEU A 102 -3.34 14.50 12.30
CA LEU A 102 -3.45 15.94 12.37
C LEU A 102 -3.24 16.54 10.99
N CYS A 103 -4.22 17.31 10.56
CA CYS A 103 -4.23 18.02 9.29
C CYS A 103 -4.55 19.50 9.50
N VAL A 104 -4.10 20.31 8.56
CA VAL A 104 -4.46 21.72 8.43
C VAL A 104 -5.17 21.89 7.09
N PRO A 105 -6.39 22.45 7.04
CA PRO A 105 -7.09 22.71 5.78
C PRO A 105 -6.25 23.57 4.85
N ARG A 106 -6.28 23.27 3.55
CA ARG A 106 -5.47 23.96 2.54
C ARG A 106 -5.62 25.48 2.59
N ARG A 107 -6.85 25.97 2.73
CA ARG A 107 -7.17 27.41 2.86
C ARG A 107 -6.44 28.11 4.02
N VAL A 108 -6.10 27.37 5.08
CA VAL A 108 -5.36 27.88 6.23
C VAL A 108 -3.86 27.84 5.93
N CYS A 109 -3.39 26.72 5.37
CA CYS A 109 -2.00 26.55 4.95
C CYS A 109 -1.54 27.60 3.95
N GLU A 110 -2.39 28.03 3.01
CA GLU A 110 -2.07 29.03 1.98
C GLU A 110 -1.58 30.37 2.55
N ARG A 111 -1.84 30.66 3.83
CA ARG A 111 -1.29 31.82 4.55
C ARG A 111 0.23 31.78 4.72
N PHE A 112 0.84 30.60 4.70
CA PHE A 112 2.27 30.40 4.98
C PHE A 112 2.95 29.35 4.08
N LEU A 113 2.23 28.49 3.36
CA LEU A 113 2.78 27.51 2.43
C LEU A 113 2.77 28.02 0.99
N ASP A 114 3.50 29.11 0.72
CA ASP A 114 3.73 29.65 -0.62
C ASP A 114 5.20 29.49 -1.07
N PHE A 115 5.69 28.25 -1.04
CA PHE A 115 7.05 27.92 -1.46
C PHE A 115 7.13 26.46 -1.89
N GLN A 116 8.25 26.09 -2.50
CA GLN A 116 8.61 24.71 -2.78
C GLN A 116 10.00 24.38 -2.24
N GLY A 117 10.10 23.30 -1.47
CA GLY A 117 11.35 22.91 -0.78
C GLY A 117 11.26 23.13 0.73
N ILE A 118 12.30 23.73 1.32
CA ILE A 118 12.35 24.06 2.75
C ILE A 118 12.15 25.58 2.89
N GLY A 119 11.09 25.97 3.57
CA GLY A 119 10.75 27.37 3.89
C GLY A 119 10.72 27.58 5.40
N HIS A 120 10.55 28.84 5.82
CA HIS A 120 10.42 29.24 7.24
C HIS A 120 11.57 28.75 8.15
N ILE A 121 12.79 28.67 7.62
CA ILE A 121 13.97 28.35 8.41
C ILE A 121 14.30 29.52 9.34
N GLY A 122 14.34 29.27 10.66
CA GLY A 122 14.74 30.27 11.65
C GLY A 122 13.69 31.35 11.96
N VAL A 123 12.45 31.17 11.49
CA VAL A 123 11.29 32.00 11.83
C VAL A 123 10.41 31.25 12.84
N GLU A 124 9.55 31.95 13.58
CA GLU A 124 8.55 31.32 14.46
C GLU A 124 7.71 30.31 13.68
N ASN A 125 7.46 29.14 14.26
CA ASN A 125 6.75 28.06 13.60
C ASN A 125 5.33 28.54 13.20
N PRO A 126 4.97 28.58 11.91
CA PRO A 126 3.67 29.09 11.47
C PRO A 126 2.49 28.36 12.13
N LEU A 127 2.67 27.10 12.51
CA LEU A 127 1.66 26.32 13.21
C LEU A 127 1.35 26.85 14.61
N GLU A 128 2.30 27.52 15.28
CA GLU A 128 2.09 28.13 16.60
C GLU A 128 1.18 29.37 16.54
N SER A 129 1.00 29.95 15.35
CA SER A 129 0.06 31.07 15.12
C SER A 129 -1.39 30.62 14.87
N LEU A 130 -1.61 29.31 14.70
CA LEU A 130 -2.91 28.75 14.42
C LEU A 130 -3.67 28.44 15.72
N GLN A 131 -4.99 28.54 15.65
CA GLN A 131 -5.88 28.13 16.74
C GLN A 131 -6.30 26.66 16.56
N ASP A 132 -6.66 25.97 17.65
CA ASP A 132 -7.06 24.55 17.64
C ASP A 132 -8.19 24.23 16.63
N ASP A 133 -9.12 25.16 16.41
CA ASP A 133 -10.23 25.00 15.45
C ASP A 133 -9.81 25.12 13.96
N GLN A 134 -8.56 25.50 13.72
CA GLN A 134 -7.94 25.52 12.40
C GLN A 134 -7.20 24.23 12.06
N PHE A 135 -7.23 23.26 12.98
CA PHE A 135 -6.74 21.91 12.78
C PHE A 135 -7.90 20.92 12.76
N GLU A 136 -7.66 19.79 12.13
CA GLU A 136 -8.63 18.69 12.08
C GLU A 136 -7.91 17.36 12.14
N TYR A 137 -8.53 16.37 12.76
CA TYR A 137 -8.08 14.99 12.67
C TYR A 137 -8.89 14.28 11.58
N ILE A 138 -8.18 13.81 10.55
CA ILE A 138 -8.77 13.08 9.42
C ILE A 138 -8.24 11.64 9.44
N ALA A 139 -9.07 10.68 9.05
CA ALA A 139 -8.60 9.31 8.83
C ALA A 139 -7.46 9.32 7.80
N ARG A 140 -6.30 8.77 8.16
CA ARG A 140 -5.08 8.83 7.34
C ARG A 140 -5.28 8.39 5.89
N VAL A 141 -6.06 7.33 5.68
CA VAL A 141 -6.35 6.81 4.35
C VAL A 141 -7.04 7.85 3.46
N LEU A 142 -7.88 8.71 4.04
CA LEU A 142 -8.50 9.82 3.33
C LEU A 142 -7.49 10.95 3.09
N ALA A 143 -6.76 11.34 4.14
CA ALA A 143 -5.78 12.42 4.08
C ALA A 143 -4.61 12.16 3.10
N GLU A 144 -4.25 10.90 2.84
CA GLU A 144 -3.25 10.51 1.84
C GLU A 144 -3.74 10.68 0.39
N THR A 145 -5.04 10.81 0.17
CA THR A 145 -5.66 10.89 -1.17
C THR A 145 -6.40 12.19 -1.44
N ASP A 146 -6.64 13.00 -0.41
CA ASP A 146 -7.36 14.27 -0.49
C ASP A 146 -6.41 15.46 -0.30
N ASP A 147 -6.32 16.32 -1.30
CA ASP A 147 -5.50 17.54 -1.29
C ASP A 147 -6.18 18.75 -0.63
N ALA A 148 -7.42 18.59 -0.13
CA ALA A 148 -8.15 19.62 0.60
C ALA A 148 -7.47 20.00 1.92
N SER A 149 -6.63 19.13 2.48
CA SER A 149 -5.91 19.35 3.73
C SER A 149 -4.46 18.87 3.63
N LYS A 150 -3.56 19.50 4.40
CA LYS A 150 -2.16 19.11 4.49
C LYS A 150 -1.90 18.42 5.83
N GLN A 151 -1.31 17.24 5.75
CA GLN A 151 -0.95 16.43 6.92
C GLN A 151 0.24 17.05 7.64
N VAL A 152 0.16 17.15 8.97
CA VAL A 152 1.29 17.55 9.81
C VAL A 152 2.16 16.32 10.04
N VAL A 153 3.41 16.41 9.59
CA VAL A 153 4.42 15.36 9.70
C VAL A 153 5.62 15.93 10.45
N THR A 154 6.11 15.21 11.45
CA THR A 154 7.39 15.55 12.06
C THR A 154 8.53 14.96 11.24
N TYR A 155 9.65 15.69 11.16
CA TYR A 155 10.86 15.20 10.51
C TYR A 155 12.08 15.56 11.35
N THR A 156 12.64 14.58 12.04
CA THR A 156 13.77 14.76 12.94
C THR A 156 15.07 14.28 12.31
N VAL A 157 16.05 15.17 12.26
CA VAL A 157 17.43 14.86 11.86
C VAL A 157 18.27 14.68 13.13
N ILE A 158 18.98 13.56 13.25
CA ILE A 158 19.88 13.30 14.36
C ILE A 158 21.28 13.76 14.00
N GLN A 159 21.83 14.67 14.79
CA GLN A 159 23.16 15.23 14.61
C GLN A 159 24.04 14.93 15.83
N HIS A 160 25.30 14.57 15.58
CA HIS A 160 26.34 14.49 16.59
C HIS A 160 27.58 15.22 16.08
N GLN A 161 27.93 16.34 16.73
CA GLN A 161 28.98 17.25 16.27
C GLN A 161 28.73 17.68 14.81
N SER A 162 29.68 17.45 13.91
CA SER A 162 29.57 17.75 12.47
C SER A 162 28.98 16.60 11.63
N LYS A 163 28.46 15.54 12.26
CA LYS A 163 27.93 14.35 11.57
C LYS A 163 26.41 14.28 11.70
N ILE A 164 25.76 13.87 10.61
CA ILE A 164 24.33 13.54 10.58
C ILE A 164 24.18 12.03 10.46
N LEU A 165 23.25 11.47 11.24
CA LEU A 165 22.88 10.06 11.11
C LEU A 165 22.18 9.85 9.76
N SER A 166 22.73 8.93 8.97
CA SER A 166 22.12 8.51 7.71
C SER A 166 21.96 6.99 7.73
N PHE A 167 20.93 6.51 7.04
CA PHE A 167 20.62 5.08 6.99
C PHE A 167 20.02 4.70 5.64
N ARG A 168 20.05 3.41 5.32
CA ARG A 168 19.37 2.87 4.15
C ARG A 168 18.11 2.16 4.60
N ARG A 169 16.97 2.53 4.01
CA ARG A 169 15.68 2.03 4.48
C ARG A 169 15.47 0.56 4.08
N GLY A 170 15.16 -0.28 5.06
CA GLY A 170 14.95 -1.72 4.90
C GLY A 170 13.64 -2.09 4.19
N LEU A 171 13.42 -3.39 3.97
CA LEU A 171 12.28 -3.91 3.21
C LEU A 171 10.97 -4.04 4.01
N TYR A 172 11.05 -4.01 5.34
CA TYR A 172 9.95 -4.30 6.26
C TYR A 172 9.54 -3.08 7.09
N ASN A 173 9.01 -2.04 6.44
CA ASN A 173 8.37 -0.93 7.16
C ASN A 173 7.10 -0.45 6.45
N ARG A 174 6.33 0.39 7.16
CA ARG A 174 5.08 0.98 6.68
C ARG A 174 5.30 2.24 5.82
N ALA A 175 6.55 2.56 5.48
CA ALA A 175 6.88 3.75 4.71
C ALA A 175 6.52 3.56 3.23
N ALA A 176 6.37 4.67 2.50
CA ALA A 176 6.01 4.65 1.10
C ALA A 176 6.97 3.78 0.27
N ASN A 177 6.41 2.96 -0.63
CA ASN A 177 7.14 1.93 -1.38
C ASN A 177 8.38 2.45 -2.15
N PHE A 178 8.37 3.73 -2.55
CA PHE A 178 9.46 4.38 -3.30
C PHE A 178 10.69 4.71 -2.44
N LEU A 179 10.57 4.72 -1.11
CA LEU A 179 11.68 4.98 -0.19
C LEU A 179 12.53 3.73 0.11
N ARG A 180 12.10 2.55 -0.36
CA ARG A 180 12.82 1.30 -0.11
C ARG A 180 14.19 1.32 -0.79
N GLY A 181 15.24 1.08 0.01
CA GLY A 181 16.61 1.11 -0.48
C GLY A 181 17.17 2.51 -0.75
N ALA A 182 16.41 3.58 -0.51
CA ALA A 182 16.93 4.95 -0.57
C ALA A 182 17.85 5.23 0.63
N HIS A 183 18.82 6.12 0.41
CA HIS A 183 19.62 6.69 1.49
C HIS A 183 18.84 7.85 2.10
N CYS A 184 18.59 7.79 3.40
CA CYS A 184 17.73 8.72 4.12
C CYS A 184 18.52 9.44 5.21
N VAL A 185 18.13 10.70 5.46
CA VAL A 185 18.68 11.56 6.51
C VAL A 185 17.54 12.16 7.34
N GLY A 186 17.02 11.36 8.28
CA GLY A 186 15.96 11.79 9.19
C GLY A 186 14.85 10.78 9.35
N PHE A 187 14.10 10.94 10.44
CA PHE A 187 12.99 10.09 10.85
C PHE A 187 11.74 10.94 10.87
N GLY A 188 10.63 10.40 10.41
CA GLY A 188 9.40 11.17 10.39
C GLY A 188 8.16 10.31 10.24
N GLY A 189 7.07 10.86 10.74
CA GLY A 189 5.77 10.23 10.76
C GLY A 189 4.65 11.24 10.95
N HIS A 190 3.43 10.79 10.72
CA HIS A 190 2.23 11.60 10.84
C HIS A 190 1.91 11.81 12.32
N VAL A 191 1.52 13.04 12.68
CA VAL A 191 1.04 13.34 14.03
C VAL A 191 -0.33 12.70 14.21
N ASN A 192 -0.43 11.73 15.12
CA ASN A 192 -1.65 10.98 15.38
C ASN A 192 -2.47 11.66 16.49
N GLU A 193 -3.79 11.49 16.51
CA GLU A 193 -4.64 11.92 17.63
C GLU A 193 -4.15 11.37 18.98
N ALA A 194 -3.64 10.13 18.99
CA ALA A 194 -3.08 9.48 20.17
C ALA A 194 -1.75 10.10 20.67
N ASP A 195 -1.12 10.98 19.88
CA ASP A 195 0.06 11.74 20.32
C ASP A 195 -0.32 12.91 21.25
N ARG A 196 -1.63 13.24 21.37
CA ARG A 196 -2.11 14.19 22.37
C ARG A 196 -2.16 13.55 23.76
N ASP A 197 -1.65 14.30 24.73
CA ASP A 197 -1.68 14.00 26.16
C ASP A 197 -2.16 15.22 26.96
N LEU A 198 -2.14 15.13 28.29
CA LEU A 198 -2.58 16.21 29.18
C LEU A 198 -1.70 17.49 29.09
N PHE A 199 -0.50 17.39 28.54
CA PHE A 199 0.52 18.45 28.51
C PHE A 199 0.70 19.08 27.12
N SER A 200 0.25 18.43 26.05
CA SER A 200 0.34 18.88 24.66
C SER A 200 -0.82 19.79 24.23
N ARG A 201 -1.33 20.60 25.18
CA ARG A 201 -2.40 21.58 24.94
C ARG A 201 -2.01 22.66 23.93
N TYR A 202 -0.73 22.90 23.73
CA TYR A 202 -0.21 24.01 22.92
C TYR A 202 0.33 23.59 21.56
N ASP A 203 0.60 22.31 21.34
CA ASP A 203 1.23 21.83 20.10
C ASP A 203 0.53 20.60 19.49
N LEU A 204 -0.64 20.21 20.03
CA LEU A 204 -1.49 19.15 19.48
C LEU A 204 -0.80 17.79 19.35
N GLY A 205 0.23 17.55 20.17
CA GLY A 205 1.00 16.30 20.18
C GLY A 205 2.16 16.29 19.18
N ILE A 206 2.50 17.41 18.52
CA ILE A 206 3.60 17.47 17.53
C ILE A 206 4.93 17.05 18.16
N ARG A 207 5.28 17.52 19.37
CA ARG A 207 6.55 17.12 20.02
C ARG A 207 6.52 15.66 20.46
N GLN A 208 5.38 15.20 20.98
CA GLN A 208 5.21 13.81 21.42
C GLN A 208 5.32 12.83 20.25
N ASN A 209 4.77 13.22 19.08
CA ASN A 209 4.92 12.50 17.83
C ASN A 209 6.40 12.35 17.44
N ALA A 210 7.15 13.46 17.43
CA ALA A 210 8.58 13.42 17.09
C ALA A 210 9.36 12.48 18.04
N ALA A 211 9.09 12.54 19.35
CA ALA A 211 9.69 11.63 20.31
C ALA A 211 9.34 10.18 19.99
N ARG A 212 8.05 9.85 19.83
CA ARG A 212 7.57 8.49 19.52
C ARG A 212 8.19 7.93 18.25
N GLU A 213 8.21 8.70 17.16
CA GLU A 213 8.78 8.27 15.87
C GLU A 213 10.26 7.92 15.99
N ILE A 214 11.03 8.71 16.75
CA ILE A 214 12.44 8.40 17.02
C ILE A 214 12.55 7.13 17.89
N SER A 215 11.72 6.98 18.92
CA SER A 215 11.73 5.80 19.81
C SER A 215 11.36 4.50 19.11
N GLU A 216 10.55 4.57 18.05
CA GLU A 216 10.17 3.41 17.22
C GLU A 216 11.31 2.97 16.29
N GLU A 217 12.09 3.91 15.76
CA GLU A 217 13.11 3.66 14.74
C GLU A 217 14.54 3.54 15.32
N LEU A 218 14.81 4.12 16.49
CA LEU A 218 16.13 4.12 17.14
C LEU A 218 16.15 3.40 18.48
N LEU A 219 17.22 2.62 18.66
CA LEU A 219 17.63 2.06 19.95
C LEU A 219 19.00 2.63 20.30
N LEU A 220 19.07 3.46 21.33
CA LEU A 220 20.34 3.97 21.86
C LEU A 220 20.94 2.95 22.84
N PRO A 221 22.24 3.03 23.16
CA PRO A 221 22.88 2.11 24.12
C PRO A 221 22.17 2.04 25.49
N ASN A 222 21.53 3.14 25.90
CA ASN A 222 20.82 3.24 27.18
C ASN A 222 19.30 2.94 27.05
N GLY A 223 18.86 2.45 25.89
CA GLY A 223 17.45 2.19 25.61
C GLY A 223 16.85 3.13 24.55
N ARG A 224 15.52 3.14 24.44
CA ARG A 224 14.82 4.04 23.52
C ARG A 224 14.83 5.46 24.09
N PRO A 225 14.99 6.50 23.25
CA PRO A 225 14.72 7.88 23.68
C PRO A 225 13.25 8.00 24.13
N TYR A 226 12.97 8.83 25.12
CA TYR A 226 11.62 9.13 25.62
C TYR A 226 11.37 10.63 25.49
#